data_AF-A0A4Y8C1B3-F1
#
_entry.id   AF-A0A4Y8C1B3-F1
#
_cell.length_a   1.000
_cell.length_b   1.000
_cell.length_c   1.000
_cell.angle_alpha   90.00
_cell.angle_beta   90.00
_cell.angle_gamma   90.00
#
_symmetry.space_group_name_H-M   'P 1'
#
loop_
_entity.id
_entity.type
_entity.pdbx_description
1 polymer ?
#
loop_
_entity_poly.entity_id
_entity_poly.type
_entity_poly.pdbx_seq_one_letter_code
_entity_poly.pdbx_strand_id
1 'polypeptide(L)' 'AIKELFGNNIPLISSTKGQTGHCLGAAGAIEAVISVMALRDGVVPPTINQLVKDDECDLDYVPNISRKVDLKVVMS' A
#
# COMPACT_ATOMS: atom_id res chain seq x y z
N ALA A 1 -7.14 -0.72 14.28
CA ALA A 1 -6.82 0.45 13.44
C ALA A 1 -7.51 0.41 12.07
N ILE A 2 -6.95 -0.16 10.98
CA ILE A 2 -7.57 -0.05 9.64
C ILE A 2 -8.97 -0.70 9.60
N LYS A 3 -9.11 -1.96 10.02
CA LYS A 3 -10.42 -2.65 10.10
C LYS A 3 -11.44 -1.89 10.94
N GLU A 4 -10.98 -1.33 12.05
CA GLU A 4 -11.82 -0.58 13.00
C GLU A 4 -12.30 0.75 12.42
N LEU A 5 -11.43 1.46 11.69
CA LEU A 5 -11.75 2.75 11.06
C LEU A 5 -12.66 2.59 9.84
N PHE A 6 -12.41 1.57 9.01
CA PHE A 6 -13.07 1.43 7.71
C PHE A 6 -14.20 0.38 7.69
N GLY A 7 -14.33 -0.46 8.73
CA GLY A 7 -15.34 -1.51 8.81
C GLY A 7 -15.27 -2.44 7.59
N ASN A 8 -16.36 -2.51 6.83
CA ASN A 8 -16.45 -3.33 5.61
C ASN A 8 -15.88 -2.66 4.34
N ASN A 9 -15.58 -1.36 4.39
CA ASN A 9 -15.13 -0.58 3.24
C ASN A 9 -13.60 -0.39 3.26
N ILE A 10 -12.88 -1.50 3.39
CA ILE A 10 -11.42 -1.48 3.54
C ILE A 10 -10.78 -1.14 2.18
N PRO A 11 -9.92 -0.10 2.10
CA PRO A 11 -9.19 0.21 0.87
C PRO A 11 -8.12 -0.85 0.59
N LEU A 12 -7.57 -0.83 -0.63
CA LEU A 12 -6.35 -1.58 -0.92
C LEU A 12 -5.18 -1.04 -0.09
N ILE A 13 -4.32 -1.93 0.38
CA ILE A 13 -3.18 -1.60 1.23
C ILE A 13 -1.93 -2.06 0.49
N SER A 14 -0.82 -1.31 0.60
CA SER A 14 0.47 -1.77 0.09
C SER A 14 1.60 -1.17 0.90
N SER A 15 2.73 -1.87 1.02
CA SER A 15 3.95 -1.36 1.65
C SER A 15 5.11 -1.33 0.65
N THR A 16 5.56 -0.14 0.30
CA THR A 16 6.70 0.06 -0.62
C THR A 16 8.04 -0.04 0.09
N LYS A 17 8.05 -0.11 1.43
CA LYS A 17 9.24 -0.43 2.25
C LYS A 17 9.87 -1.78 1.88
N GLY A 18 9.09 -2.71 1.32
CA GLY A 18 9.65 -3.96 0.77
C GLY A 18 10.67 -3.70 -0.35
N GLN A 19 10.49 -2.63 -1.13
CA GLN A 19 11.39 -2.21 -2.21
C GLN A 19 12.42 -1.19 -1.75
N THR A 20 12.01 -0.21 -0.94
CA THR A 20 12.85 0.93 -0.55
C THR A 20 13.63 0.72 0.74
N GLY A 21 13.28 -0.31 1.51
CA GLY A 21 13.68 -0.45 2.90
C GLY A 21 12.98 0.55 3.83
N HIS A 22 13.27 0.47 5.12
CA HIS A 22 12.76 1.40 6.11
C HIS A 22 13.68 2.63 6.24
N CYS A 23 13.42 3.67 5.44
CA CYS A 23 14.25 4.87 5.37
C CYS A 23 14.07 5.84 6.57
N LEU A 24 13.62 5.34 7.73
CA LEU A 24 13.41 6.11 8.97
C LEU A 24 12.61 7.40 8.71
N GLY A 25 13.13 8.56 9.13
CA GLY A 25 12.47 9.86 8.95
C GLY A 25 12.21 10.24 7.48
N ALA A 26 12.93 9.66 6.53
CA ALA A 26 12.69 9.90 5.11
C ALA A 26 11.55 9.04 4.52
N ALA A 27 11.12 7.98 5.22
CA ALA A 27 10.09 7.07 4.72
C ALA A 27 8.80 7.80 4.36
N GLY A 28 8.33 8.72 5.22
CA GLY A 28 7.11 9.48 4.96
C GLY A 28 7.19 10.35 3.70
N ALA A 29 8.35 10.97 3.43
CA ALA A 29 8.53 11.78 2.21
C ALA A 29 8.55 10.91 0.94
N ILE A 30 9.24 9.77 1.00
CA ILE A 30 9.31 8.81 -0.12
C ILE A 30 7.91 8.26 -0.43
N GLU A 31 7.19 7.81 0.59
CA GLU A 31 5.86 7.21 0.43
C GLU A 31 4.78 8.24 0.05
N ALA A 32 4.93 9.51 0.47
CA ALA A 32 4.08 10.60 -0.01
C ALA A 32 4.26 10.85 -1.52
N VAL A 33 5.49 10.88 -2.03
CA VAL A 33 5.74 11.02 -3.48
C VAL A 33 5.16 9.82 -4.24
N ILE A 34 5.37 8.59 -3.72
CA ILE A 34 4.79 7.39 -4.33
C ILE A 34 3.25 7.45 -4.32
N SER A 35 2.63 7.96 -3.26
CA SER A 35 1.18 8.11 -3.16
C SER A 35 0.61 9.06 -4.22
N VAL A 36 1.30 10.19 -4.48
CA VAL A 36 0.94 11.13 -5.55
C VAL A 36 1.11 10.47 -6.93
N MET A 37 2.18 9.71 -7.14
CA MET A 37 2.39 8.97 -8.39
C MET A 37 1.31 7.89 -8.59
N ALA A 38 0.91 7.18 -7.54
CA ALA A 38 -0.17 6.20 -7.58
C ALA A 38 -1.48 6.83 -8.05
N LEU A 39 -1.84 7.99 -7.49
CA LEU A 39 -3.02 8.76 -7.93
C LEU A 39 -2.90 9.20 -9.40
N ARG A 40 -1.75 9.76 -9.80
CA ARG A 40 -1.51 10.25 -11.16
C ARG A 40 -1.63 9.13 -12.19
N ASP A 41 -1.04 7.98 -11.91
CA ASP A 41 -0.88 6.88 -12.86
C ASP A 41 -2.03 5.85 -12.77
N GLY A 42 -2.84 5.91 -11.71
CA GLY A 42 -3.91 4.96 -11.43
C GLY A 42 -3.37 3.57 -11.13
N VAL A 43 -2.26 3.48 -10.38
CA VAL A 43 -1.59 2.21 -10.08
C VAL A 43 -1.27 2.13 -8.58
N VAL A 44 -1.75 1.07 -7.93
CA VAL A 44 -1.33 0.73 -6.57
C VAL A 44 -0.04 -0.09 -6.65
N PRO A 45 1.06 0.35 -6.01
CA PRO A 45 2.31 -0.40 -5.99
C PRO A 45 2.15 -1.71 -5.21
N PRO A 46 2.95 -2.74 -5.51
CA PRO A 46 2.84 -4.02 -4.81
C PRO A 46 3.51 -3.97 -3.44
N THR A 47 3.01 -4.79 -2.52
CA THR A 47 3.82 -5.28 -1.41
C THR A 47 4.67 -6.43 -1.92
N ILE A 48 5.93 -6.16 -2.26
CA ILE A 48 6.83 -7.22 -2.76
C ILE A 48 7.27 -8.16 -1.63
N ASN A 49 7.72 -9.36 -2.01
CA ASN A 49 8.21 -10.41 -1.11
C ASN A 49 7.16 -10.97 -0.14
N GLN A 50 5.87 -10.74 -0.39
CA GLN A 50 4.80 -11.38 0.35
C GLN A 50 4.52 -12.77 -0.25
N LEU A 51 5.30 -13.77 0.18
CA LEU A 51 5.22 -15.14 -0.34
C LEU A 51 4.30 -16.04 0.49
N VAL A 52 4.21 -15.78 1.78
CA VAL A 52 3.38 -16.52 2.73
C VAL A 52 2.40 -15.54 3.36
N LYS A 53 1.12 -15.90 3.36
CA LYS A 53 0.07 -15.10 4.00
C LYS A 53 0.09 -15.36 5.51
N ASP A 54 -0.13 -14.31 6.28
CA ASP A 54 -0.31 -14.36 7.73
C ASP A 54 -1.82 -14.32 8.02
N ASP A 55 -2.30 -15.19 8.91
CA ASP A 55 -3.73 -15.32 9.23
C ASP A 55 -4.30 -14.09 9.94
N GLU A 56 -3.47 -13.33 10.67
CA GLU A 56 -3.86 -12.07 11.30
C GLU A 56 -3.86 -10.91 10.29
N CYS A 57 -3.01 -11.00 9.26
CA CYS A 57 -2.95 -10.05 8.15
C CYS A 57 -3.81 -10.56 6.98
N ASP A 58 -5.13 -10.45 7.13
CA ASP A 58 -6.13 -10.97 6.21
C ASP A 58 -6.64 -9.97 5.14
N LEU A 59 -6.11 -8.73 5.12
CA LEU A 59 -6.50 -7.68 4.18
C LEU A 59 -5.87 -7.86 2.78
N ASP A 60 -6.30 -7.06 1.81
CA ASP A 60 -5.68 -7.04 0.49
C ASP A 60 -4.47 -6.10 0.47
N TYR A 61 -3.28 -6.69 0.62
CA TYR A 61 -1.99 -6.00 0.63
C TYR A 61 -1.34 -5.83 -0.77
N VAL A 62 -2.07 -6.15 -1.84
CA VAL A 62 -1.56 -6.08 -3.23
C VAL A 62 -0.23 -6.85 -3.37
N PRO A 63 -0.21 -8.17 -3.11
CA PRO A 63 1.03 -8.94 -3.03
C PRO A 63 1.70 -9.06 -4.40
N ASN A 64 2.99 -8.70 -4.46
CA ASN A 64 3.97 -8.93 -5.53
C ASN A 64 3.68 -8.32 -6.92
N ILE A 65 2.43 -8.08 -7.29
CA ILE A 65 2.03 -7.56 -8.60
C ILE A 65 1.20 -6.30 -8.41
N SER A 66 1.65 -5.20 -9.04
CA SER A 66 0.93 -3.92 -9.02
C SER A 66 -0.46 -4.04 -9.63
N ARG A 67 -1.41 -3.22 -9.15
CA ARG A 67 -2.79 -3.24 -9.66
C ARG A 67 -3.19 -1.89 -10.23
N LYS A 68 -3.77 -1.89 -11.43
CA LYS A 68 -4.36 -0.68 -12.03
C LYS A 68 -5.75 -0.45 -11.45
N VAL A 69 -5.99 0.74 -10.90
CA VAL A 69 -7.22 1.13 -10.20
C VAL A 69 -7.49 2.61 -10.48
N ASP A 70 -8.76 2.99 -10.68
CA ASP A 70 -9.13 4.40 -10.71
C ASP A 70 -9.10 4.99 -9.29
N LEU A 71 -7.95 5.53 -8.91
CA LEU A 71 -7.71 6.05 -7.57
C LEU A 71 -8.17 7.51 -7.48
N LYS A 72 -9.05 7.81 -6.51
CA LYS A 72 -9.46 9.19 -6.16
C LYS A 72 -8.82 9.71 -4.89
N VAL A 73 -8.43 8.80 -4.00
CA VAL A 73 -7.82 9.09 -2.69
C VAL A 73 -6.74 8.05 -2.41
N VAL A 74 -5.59 8.50 -1.91
CA VAL A 74 -4.48 7.66 -1.43
C VAL A 74 -3.94 8.29 -0.15
N MET A 75 -3.51 7.46 0.80
CA MET A 75 -2.92 7.86 2.08
C MET A 75 -1.69 6.99 2.37
N SER A 76 -0.66 7.61 2.94
CA SER A 76 0.56 6.95 3.43
C SER A 76 0.68 7.07 4.94
#